data_AF-A0A832WLD1-F1
#
_entry.id   AF-A0A832WLD1-F1
#
_cell.length_a   1.000
_cell.length_b   1.000
_cell.length_c   1.000
_cell.angle_alpha   90.00
_cell.angle_beta   90.00
_cell.angle_gamma   90.00
#
_symmetry.space_group_name_H-M   'P 1'
#
loop_
_entity.id
_entity.type
_entity.pdbx_description
1 polymer ?
#
loop_
_entity_poly.entity_id
_entity_poly.type
_entity_poly.pdbx_seq_one_letter_code
_entity_poly.pdbx_strand_id
1 'polypeptide(L)' 'MAEKLPKEKVQELKQMIQEKAPSEQVEKVLVNFCSRHAVSMETCKKYYDRMVDKGEIKEE' A
#
# COMPACT_ATOMS: atom_id res chain seq x y z
N MET A 1 4.13 -19.44 5.63
CA MET A 1 4.84 -18.93 4.43
C MET A 1 4.42 -17.48 4.27
N ALA A 2 5.34 -16.51 4.25
CA ALA A 2 4.98 -15.12 3.96
C ALA A 2 4.54 -15.06 2.50
N GLU A 3 3.23 -15.01 2.26
CA GLU A 3 2.64 -14.87 0.94
C GLU A 3 3.25 -13.63 0.30
N LYS A 4 4.20 -13.84 -0.61
CA LYS A 4 4.83 -12.76 -1.35
C LYS A 4 3.76 -12.20 -2.27
N LEU A 5 3.27 -11.00 -1.97
CA LEU A 5 2.38 -10.29 -2.89
C LEU A 5 3.07 -10.24 -4.26
N PRO A 6 2.34 -10.54 -5.36
CA PRO A 6 2.90 -10.39 -6.70
C PRO A 6 3.41 -8.96 -6.88
N LYS A 7 4.59 -8.82 -7.52
CA LYS A 7 5.27 -7.53 -7.71
C LYS A 7 4.35 -6.47 -8.31
N GLU A 8 3.42 -6.89 -9.15
CA GLU A 8 2.41 -6.06 -9.81
C GLU A 8 1.52 -5.32 -8.78
N LYS A 9 1.09 -6.01 -7.72
CA LYS A 9 0.27 -5.41 -6.65
C LYS A 9 1.04 -4.37 -5.83
N VAL A 10 2.34 -4.60 -5.61
CA VAL A 10 3.21 -3.64 -4.92
C VAL A 10 3.45 -2.41 -5.78
N GLN A 11 3.68 -2.59 -7.08
CA GLN A 11 3.81 -1.47 -8.01
C GLN A 11 2.53 -0.65 -8.11
N GLU A 12 1.37 -1.30 -8.18
CA GLU A 12 0.08 -0.61 -8.22
C GLU A 12 -0.14 0.23 -6.95
N LEU A 13 0.08 -0.36 -5.77
CA LEU A 13 -0.07 0.37 -4.51
C LEU A 13 0.92 1.56 -4.42
N LYS A 14 2.14 1.38 -4.91
CA LYS A 14 3.14 2.45 -4.98
C LYS A 14 2.71 3.56 -5.93
N GLN A 15 2.18 3.23 -7.11
CA GLN A 15 1.64 4.22 -8.04
C GLN A 15 0.49 5.00 -7.39
N MET A 16 -0.47 4.30 -6.77
CA MET A 16 -1.58 4.97 -6.10
C MET A 16 -1.11 5.92 -4.98
N ILE A 17 -0.04 5.59 -4.26
CA ILE A 17 0.53 6.44 -3.20
C ILE A 17 1.37 7.60 -3.74
N GLN A 18 1.96 7.46 -4.93
CA GLN A 18 2.66 8.54 -5.63
C GLN A 18 1.69 9.48 -6.37
N GLU A 19 0.60 8.96 -6.93
CA GLU A 19 -0.45 9.73 -7.59
C GLU A 19 -1.45 10.33 -6.60
N LYS A 20 -1.40 9.94 -5.32
CA LYS A 20 -2.27 10.52 -4.30
C LYS A 20 -2.04 12.03 -4.23
N ALA A 21 -3.12 12.77 -4.00
CA ALA A 21 -3.00 14.19 -3.72
C ALA A 21 -2.16 14.41 -2.44
N PRO A 22 -1.35 15.49 -2.35
CA PRO A 22 -0.59 15.78 -1.14
C PRO A 22 -1.48 15.98 0.11
N SER A 23 -2.76 16.32 -0.09
CA SER A 23 -3.75 16.42 0.99
C SER A 23 -4.45 15.09 1.32
N GLU A 24 -4.17 14.02 0.58
CA GLU A 24 -4.79 12.71 0.76
C GLU A 24 -3.92 11.81 1.64
N GLN A 25 -4.53 11.29 2.71
CA GLN A 25 -3.86 10.39 3.63
C GLN A 25 -3.61 9.03 2.97
N VAL A 26 -2.44 8.45 3.23
CA VAL A 26 -2.08 7.13 2.71
C VAL A 26 -3.05 6.03 3.17
N GLU A 27 -3.68 6.21 4.33
CA GLU A 27 -4.66 5.26 4.85
C GLU A 27 -5.90 5.13 3.93
N LYS A 28 -6.34 6.22 3.28
CA LYS A 28 -7.41 6.15 2.27
C LYS A 28 -7.00 5.36 1.03
N VAL A 29 -5.76 5.58 0.57
CA VAL A 29 -5.19 4.86 -0.58
C VAL A 29 -5.11 3.37 -0.28
N LEU A 30 -4.65 3.01 0.92
CA LEU A 30 -4.60 1.64 1.39
C LEU A 30 -5.99 1.01 1.45
N VAL A 31 -6.99 1.68 2.04
CA VAL A 31 -8.36 1.15 2.12
C VAL A 31 -8.94 0.91 0.72
N ASN A 32 -8.73 1.82 -0.22
CA ASN A 32 -9.16 1.65 -1.61
C ASN A 32 -8.47 0.45 -2.26
N PHE A 33 -7.16 0.30 -2.06
CA PHE A 33 -6.40 -0.83 -2.58
C PHE A 33 -6.86 -2.17 -1.97
N CYS A 34 -7.05 -2.23 -0.65
CA CYS A 34 -7.56 -3.41 0.04
C CYS A 34 -8.94 -3.83 -0.49
N SER A 35 -9.83 -2.85 -0.64
CA SER A 35 -11.19 -3.07 -1.13
C SER A 35 -11.19 -3.59 -2.57
N ARG A 36 -10.36 -2.99 -3.45
CA ARG A 36 -10.20 -3.45 -4.84
C ARG A 36 -9.67 -4.87 -4.98
N HIS A 37 -8.75 -5.26 -4.11
CA HIS A 37 -8.08 -6.56 -4.17
C HIS A 37 -8.68 -7.61 -3.23
N ALA A 38 -9.80 -7.29 -2.57
CA ALA A 38 -10.46 -8.13 -1.56
C ALA A 38 -9.48 -8.65 -0.49
N VAL A 39 -8.57 -7.78 -0.04
CA VAL A 39 -7.57 -8.10 0.98
C VAL A 39 -7.98 -7.48 2.31
N SER A 40 -7.72 -8.18 3.41
CA SER A 40 -7.96 -7.62 4.74
C SER A 40 -7.10 -6.38 4.99
N MET A 41 -7.68 -5.41 5.70
CA MET A 41 -7.02 -4.15 6.06
C MET A 41 -5.75 -4.39 6.89
N GLU A 42 -5.74 -5.40 7.75
CA GLU A 42 -4.52 -5.85 8.47
C GLU A 42 -3.39 -6.24 7.51
N THR A 43 -3.72 -6.94 6.43
CA THR A 43 -2.74 -7.39 5.45
C THR A 43 -2.18 -6.19 4.68
N CYS A 44 -3.04 -5.25 4.28
CA CYS A 44 -2.58 -4.00 3.66
C CYS A 44 -1.71 -3.15 4.59
N LYS A 45 -2.04 -3.04 5.88
CA LYS A 45 -1.19 -2.35 6.86
C LYS A 45 0.19 -2.99 6.93
N LYS A 46 0.26 -4.32 7.03
CA LYS A 46 1.55 -5.05 6.99
C LYS A 46 2.33 -4.79 5.71
N TYR A 47 1.67 -4.63 4.56
CA TYR A 47 2.35 -4.30 3.31
C TYR A 47 2.84 -2.86 3.28
N TYR A 48 2.02 -1.93 3.76
CA TYR A 48 2.40 -0.54 3.89
C TYR A 48 3.64 -0.37 4.75
N ASP A 49 3.59 -0.93 5.95
CA ASP A 49 4.69 -0.94 6.92
C ASP A 49 5.98 -1.49 6.29
N ARG A 50 5.87 -2.58 5.53
CA ARG A 50 7.00 -3.18 4.81
C ARG A 50 7.54 -2.34 3.66
N MET A 51 6.71 -1.51 3.03
CA MET A 51 7.17 -0.56 2.00
C MET A 51 7.84 0.66 2.62
N VAL A 52 7.34 1.12 3.77
CA VAL A 52 7.96 2.20 4.56
C VAL A 52 9.32 1.73 5.11
N ASP A 53 9.38 0.53 5.70
CA ASP A 53 10.62 -0.08 6.21
C ASP A 53 11.70 -0.22 5.13
N LYS A 54 11.29 -0.54 3.90
CA LYS A 54 12.19 -0.58 2.73
C LYS A 54 12.58 0.79 2.18
N GLY A 55 11.99 1.87 2.68
CA GLY A 55 12.16 3.23 2.17
C GLY A 55 11.53 3.46 0.79
N GLU A 56 10.61 2.59 0.36
CA GLU A 56 9.91 2.76 -0.92
C GLU A 56 8.83 3.84 -0.87
N ILE A 57 8.36 4.16 0.34
CA ILE A 57 7.38 5.19 0.64
C ILE A 57 7.88 5.99 1.84
N LYS A 58 7.78 7.32 1.77
CA LYS A 58 8.01 8.19 2.93
C LYS A 58 6.68 8.42 3.63
N GLU A 59 6.60 8.10 4.92
CA GLU A 59 5.57 8.67 5.79
C GLU A 59 5.82 10.17 5.85
N GLU A 60 4.82 10.95 5.44
CA GLU A 60 4.77 12.41 5.61
C GLU A 60 3.76 12.74 6.69
#